data_AF-A0A1H8RUW3-F1
#
_entry.id   AF-A0A1H8RUW3-F1
#
_cell.length_a   1.000
_cell.length_b   1.000
_cell.length_c   1.000
_cell.angle_alpha   90.00
_cell.angle_beta   90.00
_cell.angle_gamma   90.00
#
_symmetry.space_group_name_H-M   'P 1'
#
loop_
_entity.id
_entity.type
_entity.pdbx_description
1 polymer ?
#
loop_
_entity_poly.entity_id
_entity_poly.type
_entity_poly.pdbx_seq_one_letter_code
_entity_poly.pdbx_strand_id
1 'polypeptide(L)'
;MGAFAKHRLFDRQDITGTLSDKEMDETSGIAASSISPDTYYVHNDSGDTSRFFAITAGGKLKSTIYFKGDSTHKLGVQDCEDIDVGPGPQKGKSYVYLGDIGDNAQNRPYITVYRMAEKKSWAAGDATNVNTEAVRADFKYPDGPKDAETMMIDPIAQQLIIVSKRGDTVAVYTTPLKYKANTTTVLTKRCKLYFEGFKPFKWITAGDISKDGQQILLKSYDKVYYWRRQHNEPIWETMIRKPQELNYKVEKQGEAIGFQPDGKGYYTTSEGVFSPIYHYDVPN
;
A
#
# COMPACT_ATOMS: atom_id res chain seq x y z
N MET A 1 -37.79 -24.83 4.55
CA MET A 1 -36.41 -25.09 4.10
C MET A 1 -36.07 -24.08 3.01
N GLY A 2 -34.93 -23.39 3.09
CA GLY A 2 -34.44 -22.51 2.01
C GLY A 2 -34.55 -21.01 2.28
N ALA A 3 -33.82 -20.50 3.27
CA ALA A 3 -33.47 -19.07 3.38
C ALA A 3 -32.28 -18.79 4.32
N PHE A 4 -31.96 -19.72 5.23
CA PHE A 4 -30.92 -19.52 6.25
C PHE A 4 -29.49 -19.99 5.88
N ALA A 5 -29.26 -20.42 4.63
CA ALA A 5 -27.99 -21.05 4.24
C ALA A 5 -27.08 -20.18 3.36
N LYS A 6 -27.46 -18.94 2.99
CA LYS A 6 -26.65 -18.07 2.12
C LYS A 6 -25.76 -17.05 2.84
N HIS A 7 -25.83 -16.95 4.16
CA HIS A 7 -25.03 -16.00 4.95
C HIS A 7 -23.89 -16.62 5.75
N ARG A 8 -23.42 -17.82 5.38
CA ARG A 8 -22.37 -18.54 6.13
C ARG A 8 -21.13 -18.90 5.31
N LEU A 9 -21.00 -18.35 4.10
CA LEU A 9 -19.96 -18.72 3.13
C LEU A 9 -18.94 -17.60 2.84
N PHE A 10 -19.02 -16.45 3.53
CA PHE A 10 -18.11 -15.31 3.31
C PHE A 10 -17.27 -14.93 4.55
N ASP A 11 -17.34 -15.72 5.63
CA ASP A 11 -16.72 -15.39 6.93
C ASP A 11 -15.42 -16.16 7.19
N ARG A 12 -14.65 -16.51 6.15
CA ARG A 12 -13.35 -17.13 6.37
C ARG A 12 -12.29 -16.05 6.59
N GLN A 13 -12.25 -15.54 7.81
CA GLN A 13 -11.12 -14.80 8.33
C GLN A 13 -10.16 -15.79 8.99
N ASP A 14 -8.99 -15.98 8.38
CA ASP A 14 -7.95 -16.83 8.92
C ASP A 14 -6.75 -15.97 9.33
N ILE A 15 -6.23 -16.17 10.55
CA ILE A 15 -4.87 -15.73 10.88
C ILE A 15 -3.95 -16.67 10.09
N THR A 16 -3.20 -16.13 9.12
CA THR A 16 -2.28 -16.92 8.30
C THR A 16 -0.92 -17.10 8.96
N GLY A 17 -0.58 -16.22 9.89
CA GLY A 17 0.63 -16.27 10.69
C GLY A 17 0.89 -14.96 11.42
N THR A 18 2.14 -14.73 11.77
CA THR A 18 2.63 -13.50 12.40
C THR A 18 3.92 -13.08 11.72
N LEU A 19 4.19 -11.78 11.67
CA LEU A 19 5.51 -11.27 11.28
C LEU A 19 6.58 -11.93 12.17
N SER A 20 7.56 -12.60 11.57
CA SER A 20 8.48 -13.47 12.32
C SER A 20 9.69 -12.76 12.91
N ASP A 21 9.97 -11.53 12.45
CA ASP A 21 11.12 -10.74 12.87
C ASP A 21 10.65 -9.53 13.68
N LYS A 22 11.37 -9.24 14.77
CA LYS A 22 11.08 -8.11 15.65
C LYS A 22 11.41 -6.76 15.03
N GLU A 23 12.21 -6.74 13.96
CA GLU A 23 12.53 -5.51 13.23
C GLU A 23 11.37 -5.01 12.36
N MET A 24 10.26 -5.75 12.26
CA MET A 24 9.02 -5.33 11.59
C MET A 24 7.97 -4.81 12.59
N ASP A 25 8.40 -4.04 13.58
CA ASP A 25 7.61 -3.59 14.73
C ASP A 25 6.73 -2.36 14.46
N GLU A 26 6.89 -1.70 13.32
CA GLU A 26 6.13 -0.50 12.93
C GLU A 26 5.49 -0.70 11.54
N THR A 27 5.06 -1.92 11.21
CA THR A 27 4.63 -2.26 9.84
C THR A 27 3.44 -1.41 9.35
N SER A 28 3.63 -0.64 8.27
CA SER A 28 2.65 0.30 7.69
C SER A 28 2.47 0.13 6.17
N GLY A 29 2.39 -1.12 5.71
CA GLY A 29 2.09 -1.43 4.31
C GLY A 29 2.35 -2.89 3.96
N ILE A 30 1.62 -3.44 2.99
CA ILE A 30 1.83 -4.79 2.47
C ILE A 30 1.46 -4.90 0.99
N ALA A 31 2.38 -5.40 0.15
CA ALA A 31 2.13 -5.59 -1.28
C ALA A 31 2.63 -6.94 -1.80
N ALA A 32 1.85 -7.59 -2.65
CA ALA A 32 2.22 -8.88 -3.21
C ALA A 32 3.26 -8.74 -4.34
N SER A 33 4.30 -9.59 -4.32
CA SER A 33 5.26 -9.68 -5.42
C SER A 33 4.57 -10.10 -6.71
N SER A 34 4.92 -9.45 -7.81
CA SER A 34 4.38 -9.77 -9.12
C SER A 34 5.17 -10.85 -9.86
N ILE A 35 6.40 -11.14 -9.40
CA ILE A 35 7.34 -12.07 -10.06
C ILE A 35 7.75 -13.28 -9.22
N SER A 36 7.39 -13.30 -7.92
CA SER A 36 7.77 -14.35 -6.99
C SER A 36 6.54 -14.85 -6.22
N PRO A 37 6.13 -16.12 -6.41
CA PRO A 37 5.03 -16.70 -5.64
C PRO A 37 5.27 -16.63 -4.12
N ASP A 38 4.19 -16.57 -3.34
CA ASP A 38 4.20 -16.53 -1.87
C ASP A 38 5.22 -15.52 -1.31
N THR A 39 5.32 -14.34 -1.92
CA THR A 39 6.23 -13.28 -1.48
C THR A 39 5.46 -11.98 -1.41
N TYR A 40 5.55 -11.31 -0.26
CA TYR A 40 4.95 -10.01 -0.01
C TYR A 40 6.05 -9.07 0.49
N TYR A 41 5.88 -7.78 0.22
CA TYR A 41 6.76 -6.75 0.71
C TYR A 41 6.04 -5.95 1.79
N VAL A 42 6.71 -5.73 2.91
CA VAL A 42 6.23 -4.88 4.01
C VAL A 42 7.32 -3.87 4.37
N HIS A 43 6.96 -2.75 4.96
CA HIS A 43 7.91 -1.78 5.50
C HIS A 43 7.41 -1.28 6.84
N ASN A 44 8.33 -0.73 7.62
CA ASN A 44 8.00 0.04 8.80
C ASN A 44 7.66 1.49 8.44
N ASP A 45 6.91 2.11 9.33
CA ASP A 45 6.60 3.53 9.37
C ASP A 45 7.83 4.40 9.75
N SER A 46 7.59 5.61 10.24
CA SER A 46 8.51 6.61 10.69
C SER A 46 9.59 6.07 11.62
N GLY A 47 10.80 6.61 11.49
CA GLY A 47 11.93 6.25 12.34
C GLY A 47 12.71 5.00 11.91
N ASP A 48 12.32 4.32 10.82
CA ASP A 48 13.16 3.28 10.19
C ASP A 48 14.15 3.88 9.16
N THR A 49 15.07 3.03 8.72
CA THR A 49 16.05 3.26 7.67
C THR A 49 15.47 3.00 6.27
N SER A 50 16.24 3.36 5.24
CA SER A 50 15.91 3.04 3.83
C SER A 50 15.96 1.53 3.55
N ARG A 51 14.94 0.81 4.02
CA ARG A 51 14.77 -0.63 3.86
C ARG A 51 13.31 -1.03 3.81
N PHE A 52 13.07 -2.26 3.36
CA PHE A 52 11.79 -2.96 3.44
C PHE A 52 12.06 -4.47 3.51
N PHE A 53 11.05 -5.27 3.77
CA PHE A 53 11.19 -6.70 4.05
C PHE A 53 10.41 -7.51 3.02
N ALA A 54 11.00 -8.61 2.54
CA ALA A 54 10.29 -9.64 1.81
C ALA A 54 9.89 -10.75 2.78
N ILE A 55 8.61 -11.12 2.79
CA ILE A 55 8.03 -12.13 3.69
C ILE A 55 7.21 -13.18 2.91
N THR A 56 6.93 -14.33 3.52
CA THR A 56 5.87 -15.25 3.06
C THR A 56 4.48 -14.73 3.44
N ALA A 57 3.40 -15.33 2.92
CA ALA A 57 2.02 -15.04 3.36
C ALA A 57 1.79 -15.30 4.86
N GLY A 58 2.60 -16.18 5.47
CA GLY A 58 2.57 -16.48 6.90
C GLY A 58 3.47 -15.59 7.75
N GLY A 59 4.13 -14.59 7.16
CA GLY A 59 4.95 -13.61 7.89
C GLY A 59 6.41 -14.01 8.11
N LYS A 60 6.87 -15.12 7.54
CA LYS A 60 8.28 -15.52 7.64
C LYS A 60 9.17 -14.58 6.84
N LEU A 61 10.18 -13.98 7.47
CA LEU A 61 11.18 -13.15 6.81
C LEU A 61 12.02 -13.96 5.82
N LYS A 62 12.05 -13.51 4.56
CA LYS A 62 12.92 -14.02 3.50
C LYS A 62 14.15 -13.14 3.30
N SER A 63 13.96 -11.82 3.25
CA SER A 63 15.06 -10.88 3.06
C SER A 63 14.73 -9.50 3.61
N THR A 64 15.77 -8.80 4.06
CA THR A 64 15.73 -7.36 4.32
C THR A 64 16.44 -6.66 3.17
N ILE A 65 15.71 -5.80 2.46
CA ILE A 65 16.16 -5.13 1.25
C ILE A 65 16.49 -3.68 1.60
N TYR A 66 17.77 -3.34 1.53
CA TYR A 66 18.28 -1.99 1.74
C TYR A 66 18.42 -1.25 0.42
N PHE A 67 18.14 0.06 0.43
CA PHE A 67 18.39 0.95 -0.69
C PHE A 67 19.00 2.26 -0.19
N LYS A 68 19.55 3.05 -1.11
CA LYS A 68 20.07 4.38 -0.79
C LYS A 68 18.96 5.42 -0.92
N GLY A 69 18.45 5.91 0.21
CA GLY A 69 17.48 7.01 0.27
C GLY A 69 18.11 8.40 0.07
N ASP A 70 17.37 9.44 0.46
CA ASP A 70 17.84 10.82 0.45
C ASP A 70 18.89 11.07 1.53
N SER A 71 20.11 11.41 1.12
CA SER A 71 21.22 11.72 2.03
C SER A 71 21.01 12.96 2.91
N THR A 72 20.01 13.80 2.64
CA THR A 72 19.66 14.92 3.53
C THR A 72 18.94 14.48 4.80
N HIS A 73 18.39 13.26 4.82
CA HIS A 73 17.80 12.62 6.00
C HIS A 73 18.77 11.60 6.59
N LYS A 74 18.92 11.61 7.92
CA LYS A 74 19.86 10.72 8.64
C LYS A 74 19.63 9.24 8.34
N LEU A 75 18.37 8.84 8.18
CA LEU A 75 17.94 7.46 7.92
C LEU A 75 17.68 7.17 6.43
N GLY A 76 17.89 8.17 5.57
CA GLY A 76 17.62 8.13 4.13
C GLY A 76 16.14 8.31 3.75
N VAL A 77 15.22 8.11 4.68
CA VAL A 77 13.78 8.42 4.55
C VAL A 77 13.31 9.23 5.75
N GLN A 78 12.12 9.82 5.65
CA GLN A 78 11.52 10.63 6.72
C GLN A 78 10.29 9.96 7.35
N ASP A 79 9.31 9.55 6.54
CA ASP A 79 7.96 9.13 6.97
C ASP A 79 7.35 8.17 5.91
N CYS A 80 7.69 6.88 5.98
CA CYS A 80 7.30 5.89 4.98
C CYS A 80 5.94 5.29 5.34
N GLU A 81 4.92 5.47 4.51
CA GLU A 81 3.53 5.16 4.89
C GLU A 81 2.82 4.15 3.99
N ASP A 82 3.41 3.79 2.84
CA ASP A 82 2.82 2.73 2.02
C ASP A 82 3.82 2.11 1.03
N ILE A 83 3.54 0.88 0.61
CA ILE A 83 4.30 0.10 -0.35
C ILE A 83 3.38 -0.56 -1.37
N ASP A 84 3.76 -0.53 -2.64
CA ASP A 84 2.97 -1.16 -3.71
C ASP A 84 3.86 -1.81 -4.77
N VAL A 85 3.33 -2.76 -5.52
CA VAL A 85 3.98 -3.46 -6.63
C VAL A 85 3.22 -3.27 -7.92
N GLY A 86 3.89 -2.75 -8.93
CA GLY A 86 3.25 -2.53 -10.22
C GLY A 86 4.20 -2.37 -11.40
N PRO A 87 3.63 -2.07 -12.59
CA PRO A 87 4.43 -1.81 -13.78
C PRO A 87 5.26 -0.54 -13.62
N GLY A 88 6.18 -0.31 -14.55
CA GLY A 88 7.01 0.88 -14.53
C GLY A 88 7.57 1.22 -15.93
N PRO A 89 8.71 1.93 -16.01
CA PRO A 89 9.19 2.49 -17.27
C PRO A 89 9.57 1.43 -18.30
N GLN A 90 9.99 0.24 -17.88
CA GLN A 90 10.30 -0.87 -18.78
C GLN A 90 9.11 -1.82 -18.89
N LYS A 91 8.61 -2.00 -20.10
CA LYS A 91 7.51 -2.94 -20.39
C LYS A 91 7.88 -4.36 -19.96
N GLY A 92 6.95 -5.03 -19.28
CA GLY A 92 7.13 -6.42 -18.81
C GLY A 92 8.04 -6.57 -17.59
N LYS A 93 8.51 -5.47 -17.00
CA LYS A 93 9.18 -5.46 -15.70
C LYS A 93 8.20 -5.05 -14.61
N SER A 94 8.47 -5.53 -13.40
CA SER A 94 7.71 -5.20 -12.20
C SER A 94 8.61 -4.48 -11.21
N TYR A 95 8.01 -3.59 -10.43
CA TYR A 95 8.71 -2.68 -9.55
C TYR A 95 7.99 -2.59 -8.20
N VAL A 96 8.78 -2.54 -7.13
CA VAL A 96 8.33 -2.11 -5.80
C VAL A 96 8.41 -0.60 -5.75
N TYR A 97 7.35 0.02 -5.24
CA TYR A 97 7.23 1.44 -4.95
C TYR A 97 7.12 1.58 -3.44
N LEU A 98 7.97 2.38 -2.82
CA LEU A 98 7.89 2.73 -1.41
C LEU A 98 7.64 4.24 -1.28
N GLY A 99 6.57 4.60 -0.58
CA GLY A 99 6.14 5.98 -0.39
C GLY A 99 6.64 6.56 0.92
N ASP A 100 7.61 7.48 0.84
CA ASP A 100 7.94 8.39 1.93
C ASP A 100 7.03 9.63 1.82
N ILE A 101 5.79 9.47 2.29
CA ILE A 101 4.64 10.32 1.97
C ILE A 101 3.91 10.89 3.19
N GLY A 102 4.25 10.45 4.40
CA GLY A 102 3.67 10.94 5.66
C GLY A 102 4.05 12.41 5.93
N ASP A 103 3.14 13.17 6.52
CA ASP A 103 3.38 14.57 6.85
C ASP A 103 2.38 15.06 7.92
N ASN A 104 2.45 14.51 9.13
CA ASN A 104 1.50 14.84 10.22
C ASN A 104 1.42 16.36 10.48
N ALA A 105 2.53 17.07 10.26
CA ALA A 105 2.64 18.52 10.43
C ALA A 105 2.24 19.34 9.18
N GLN A 106 1.96 18.70 8.04
CA GLN A 106 1.60 19.30 6.76
C GLN A 106 2.55 20.42 6.35
N ASN A 107 3.85 20.17 6.45
CA ASN A 107 4.89 21.17 6.16
C ASN A 107 5.97 20.68 5.20
N ARG A 108 5.92 19.43 4.72
CA ARG A 108 6.88 18.90 3.76
C ARG A 108 6.71 19.60 2.41
N PRO A 109 7.79 20.16 1.82
CA PRO A 109 7.70 20.86 0.54
C PRO A 109 7.43 19.92 -0.64
N TYR A 110 7.64 18.61 -0.45
CA TYR A 110 7.33 17.53 -1.37
C TYR A 110 7.32 16.20 -0.59
N ILE A 111 6.63 15.21 -1.14
CA ILE A 111 6.75 13.80 -0.74
C ILE A 111 7.69 13.06 -1.70
N THR A 112 8.19 11.90 -1.31
CA THR A 112 9.13 11.12 -2.13
C THR A 112 8.59 9.71 -2.37
N VAL A 113 8.71 9.21 -3.61
CA VAL A 113 8.49 7.80 -3.91
C VAL A 113 9.78 7.21 -4.45
N TYR A 114 10.19 6.10 -3.86
CA TYR A 114 11.32 5.29 -4.30
C TYR A 114 10.79 4.12 -5.14
N ARG A 115 11.36 3.91 -6.33
CA ARG A 115 11.03 2.78 -7.21
C ARG A 115 12.21 1.84 -7.38
N MET A 116 12.02 0.55 -7.13
CA MET A 116 13.05 -0.49 -7.26
C MET A 116 12.56 -1.62 -8.16
N ALA A 117 13.40 -2.10 -9.07
CA ALA A 117 13.03 -3.25 -9.91
C ALA A 117 12.98 -4.53 -9.05
N GLU A 118 11.89 -5.29 -9.13
CA GLU A 118 11.78 -6.56 -8.39
C GLU A 118 12.88 -7.54 -8.81
N LYS A 119 13.45 -8.25 -7.82
CA LYS A 119 14.45 -9.30 -8.06
C LYS A 119 13.99 -10.62 -7.43
N LYS A 120 14.03 -11.70 -8.21
CA LYS A 120 13.70 -13.06 -7.71
C LYS A 120 14.57 -13.49 -6.52
N SER A 121 15.79 -12.96 -6.41
CA SER A 121 16.70 -13.24 -5.30
C SER A 121 16.16 -12.79 -3.94
N TRP A 122 15.28 -11.78 -3.88
CA TRP A 122 14.66 -11.33 -2.63
C TRP A 122 13.69 -12.35 -2.03
N ALA A 123 13.16 -13.26 -2.86
CA ALA A 123 12.25 -14.32 -2.45
C ALA A 123 12.96 -15.65 -2.11
N ALA A 124 14.26 -15.76 -2.43
CA ALA A 124 15.03 -16.98 -2.27
C ALA A 124 15.83 -17.02 -0.96
N GLY A 125 15.89 -15.90 -0.23
CA GLY A 125 16.61 -15.82 1.03
C GLY A 125 15.90 -16.51 2.19
N ASP A 126 16.69 -16.78 3.24
CA ASP A 126 16.22 -17.14 4.58
C ASP A 126 16.80 -16.10 5.54
N ALA A 127 16.04 -15.04 5.80
CA ALA A 127 16.47 -13.85 6.55
C ALA A 127 17.79 -13.21 6.06
N THR A 128 17.95 -13.02 4.73
CA THR A 128 19.18 -12.43 4.16
C THR A 128 19.10 -10.92 3.95
N ASN A 129 20.21 -10.21 4.18
CA ASN A 129 20.33 -8.79 3.84
C ASN A 129 20.81 -8.60 2.40
N VAL A 130 20.11 -7.75 1.64
CA VAL A 130 20.44 -7.47 0.23
C VAL A 130 20.37 -5.98 -0.05
N ASN A 131 21.23 -5.50 -0.96
CA ASN A 131 21.21 -4.11 -1.41
C ASN A 131 20.54 -3.99 -2.78
N THR A 132 19.87 -2.87 -3.01
CA THR A 132 19.33 -2.51 -4.32
C THR A 132 19.43 -1.02 -4.61
N GLU A 133 19.48 -0.69 -5.89
CA GLU A 133 19.34 0.67 -6.37
C GLU A 133 17.86 1.08 -6.35
N ALA A 134 17.61 2.33 -5.96
CA ALA A 134 16.28 2.94 -5.99
C ALA A 134 16.29 4.16 -6.91
N VAL A 135 15.22 4.32 -7.69
CA VAL A 135 14.95 5.53 -8.45
C VAL A 135 14.06 6.43 -7.62
N ARG A 136 14.59 7.57 -7.19
CA ARG A 136 13.86 8.60 -6.45
C ARG A 136 13.02 9.49 -7.38
N ALA A 137 11.81 9.82 -6.95
CA ALA A 137 11.01 10.89 -7.54
C ALA A 137 10.26 11.67 -6.47
N ASP A 138 10.31 12.99 -6.59
CA ASP A 138 9.69 13.90 -5.62
C ASP A 138 8.37 14.43 -6.20
N PHE A 139 7.36 14.60 -5.34
CA PHE A 139 6.05 15.06 -5.75
C PHE A 139 5.53 16.20 -4.88
N LYS A 140 4.96 17.21 -5.52
CA LYS A 140 4.30 18.34 -4.86
C LYS A 140 2.80 18.23 -4.99
N TYR A 141 2.09 18.39 -3.88
CA TYR A 141 0.66 18.63 -3.91
C TYR A 141 0.37 20.01 -4.52
N PRO A 142 -0.61 20.13 -5.43
CA PRO A 142 -0.94 21.41 -6.08
C PRO A 142 -1.61 22.42 -5.13
N ASP A 143 -2.11 21.96 -3.98
CA ASP A 143 -2.91 22.72 -3.03
C ASP A 143 -2.29 22.71 -1.62
N GLY A 144 -0.95 22.74 -1.57
CA GLY A 144 -0.15 22.74 -0.34
C GLY A 144 0.07 21.35 0.25
N PRO A 145 0.98 21.21 1.22
CA PRO A 145 1.34 19.92 1.80
C PRO A 145 0.13 19.15 2.34
N LYS A 146 0.22 17.82 2.32
CA LYS A 146 -0.80 16.90 2.82
C LYS A 146 -0.11 15.72 3.48
N ASP A 147 -0.71 15.30 4.56
CA ASP A 147 -0.47 14.01 5.17
C ASP A 147 -1.19 12.93 4.35
N ALA A 148 -0.49 11.88 3.94
CA ALA A 148 -1.02 10.79 3.13
C ALA A 148 -0.39 9.47 3.55
N GLU A 149 -1.20 8.42 3.53
CA GLU A 149 -0.84 7.09 4.05
C GLU A 149 -1.31 6.00 3.09
N THR A 150 -1.43 6.38 1.84
CA THR A 150 -2.00 5.51 0.83
C THR A 150 -1.42 5.86 -0.51
N MET A 151 -0.75 4.88 -1.09
CA MET A 151 -0.17 4.91 -2.41
C MET A 151 -0.64 3.67 -3.18
N MET A 152 -1.11 3.89 -4.40
CA MET A 152 -1.51 2.80 -5.28
C MET A 152 -0.96 3.01 -6.69
N ILE A 153 -0.73 1.91 -7.41
CA ILE A 153 -0.23 1.86 -8.76
C ILE A 153 -1.33 1.28 -9.65
N ASP A 154 -1.88 2.10 -10.54
CA ASP A 154 -2.84 1.63 -11.54
C ASP A 154 -2.09 0.94 -12.70
N PRO A 155 -2.21 -0.39 -12.87
CA PRO A 155 -1.51 -1.09 -13.93
C PRO A 155 -2.11 -0.83 -15.31
N ILE A 156 -3.38 -0.44 -15.40
CA ILE A 156 -4.10 -0.16 -16.65
C ILE A 156 -3.75 1.25 -17.13
N ALA A 157 -3.98 2.27 -16.29
CA ALA A 157 -3.73 3.67 -16.67
C ALA A 157 -2.25 4.08 -16.55
N GLN A 158 -1.41 3.24 -15.94
CA GLN A 158 0.01 3.52 -15.66
C GLN A 158 0.16 4.80 -14.83
N GLN A 159 -0.57 4.87 -13.71
CA GLN A 159 -0.59 6.03 -12.82
C GLN A 159 -0.18 5.65 -11.39
N LEU A 160 0.58 6.54 -10.77
CA LEU A 160 0.71 6.62 -9.31
C LEU A 160 -0.49 7.40 -8.78
N ILE A 161 -1.11 6.86 -7.73
CA ILE A 161 -2.26 7.45 -7.02
C ILE A 161 -1.86 7.64 -5.57
N ILE A 162 -2.18 8.79 -5.00
CA ILE A 162 -1.97 9.11 -3.58
C ILE A 162 -3.31 9.55 -2.99
N VAL A 163 -3.66 9.05 -1.80
CA VAL A 163 -4.86 9.47 -1.05
C VAL A 163 -4.42 10.07 0.28
N SER A 164 -4.86 11.29 0.58
CA SER A 164 -4.53 11.95 1.85
C SER A 164 -5.20 11.24 3.04
N LYS A 165 -4.58 11.20 4.22
CA LYS A 165 -5.08 10.47 5.41
C LYS A 165 -6.37 11.02 5.99
N ARG A 166 -6.33 12.32 6.32
CA ARG A 166 -7.19 12.91 7.35
C ARG A 166 -8.05 14.08 6.84
N GLY A 167 -9.25 14.20 7.42
CA GLY A 167 -10.22 15.24 7.10
C GLY A 167 -11.66 14.75 7.20
N ASP A 168 -12.65 15.62 6.96
CA ASP A 168 -14.02 15.14 6.69
C ASP A 168 -14.10 14.46 5.33
N THR A 169 -13.31 14.95 4.39
CA THR A 169 -13.05 14.35 3.09
C THR A 169 -11.55 14.16 2.90
N VAL A 170 -11.16 13.12 2.18
CA VAL A 170 -9.79 12.92 1.70
C VAL A 170 -9.68 13.30 0.23
N ALA A 171 -8.52 13.76 -0.22
CA ALA A 171 -8.26 14.10 -1.62
C ALA A 171 -7.48 12.99 -2.32
N VAL A 172 -7.83 12.75 -3.58
CA VAL A 172 -7.14 11.80 -4.47
C VAL A 172 -6.27 12.58 -5.43
N TYR A 173 -5.01 12.19 -5.52
CA TYR A 173 -3.99 12.79 -6.37
C TYR A 173 -3.41 11.75 -7.32
N THR A 174 -3.02 12.17 -8.52
CA THR A 174 -2.46 11.26 -9.53
C THR A 174 -1.29 11.86 -10.27
N THR A 175 -0.40 11.02 -10.77
CA THR A 175 0.62 11.36 -11.78
C THR A 175 0.93 10.13 -12.65
N PRO A 176 1.28 10.29 -13.94
CA PRO A 176 1.73 9.16 -14.75
C PRO A 176 3.02 8.52 -14.21
N LEU A 177 3.18 7.20 -14.30
CA LEU A 177 4.40 6.48 -13.87
C LEU A 177 5.64 6.83 -14.72
N LYS A 178 5.44 7.51 -15.85
CA LYS A 178 6.50 8.07 -16.71
C LYS A 178 7.01 9.42 -16.20
N TYR A 179 7.13 9.59 -14.88
CA TYR A 179 7.77 10.76 -14.29
C TYR A 179 9.29 10.71 -14.50
N LYS A 180 9.91 11.89 -14.58
CA LYS A 180 11.36 12.02 -14.70
C LYS A 180 12.00 11.75 -13.33
N ALA A 181 12.94 10.81 -13.29
CA ALA A 181 13.73 10.52 -12.10
C ALA A 181 14.47 11.78 -11.62
N ASN A 182 14.64 11.93 -10.29
CA ASN A 182 15.37 13.04 -9.67
C ASN A 182 14.84 14.43 -10.06
N THR A 183 13.52 14.52 -10.32
CA THR A 183 12.84 15.80 -10.54
C THR A 183 11.61 15.88 -9.65
N THR A 184 11.18 17.10 -9.36
CA THR A 184 9.92 17.33 -8.65
C THR A 184 8.77 17.48 -9.64
N THR A 185 7.76 16.62 -9.53
CA THR A 185 6.54 16.66 -10.35
C THR A 185 5.36 17.16 -9.51
N VAL A 186 4.54 18.05 -10.06
CA VAL A 186 3.30 18.46 -9.39
C VAL A 186 2.21 17.42 -9.65
N LEU A 187 1.58 16.92 -8.59
CA LEU A 187 0.47 15.98 -8.68
C LEU A 187 -0.78 16.65 -9.25
N THR A 188 -1.62 15.87 -9.91
CA THR A 188 -2.96 16.32 -10.31
C THR A 188 -3.97 15.92 -9.25
N LYS A 189 -4.61 16.89 -8.59
CA LYS A 189 -5.76 16.65 -7.70
C LYS A 189 -6.98 16.27 -8.54
N ARG A 190 -7.59 15.12 -8.26
CA ARG A 190 -8.70 14.56 -9.05
C ARG A 190 -10.05 14.83 -8.40
N CYS A 191 -10.24 14.31 -7.20
CA CYS A 191 -11.52 14.37 -6.51
C CYS A 191 -11.32 14.41 -4.99
N LYS A 192 -12.43 14.53 -4.28
CA LYS A 192 -12.51 14.32 -2.84
C LYS A 192 -13.44 13.15 -2.56
N LEU A 193 -13.06 12.29 -1.63
CA LEU A 193 -13.87 11.17 -1.14
C LEU A 193 -14.36 11.49 0.25
N TYR A 194 -15.61 11.15 0.54
CA TYR A 194 -16.21 11.25 1.86
C TYR A 194 -16.52 9.85 2.38
N PHE A 195 -16.08 9.56 3.60
CA PHE A 195 -16.38 8.33 4.31
C PHE A 195 -17.16 8.66 5.58
N GLU A 196 -18.24 7.94 5.87
CA GLU A 196 -18.98 8.11 7.11
C GLU A 196 -18.20 7.52 8.29
N GLY A 197 -18.32 8.13 9.47
CA GLY A 197 -17.70 7.63 10.70
C GLY A 197 -17.12 8.73 11.59
N PHE A 198 -16.50 8.30 12.69
CA PHE A 198 -15.89 9.20 13.68
C PHE A 198 -14.40 9.36 13.41
N LYS A 199 -13.87 10.57 13.57
CA LYS A 199 -12.41 10.79 13.58
C LYS A 199 -11.84 10.32 14.92
N PRO A 200 -10.65 9.69 14.96
CA PRO A 200 -9.77 9.40 13.83
C PRO A 200 -10.13 8.10 13.08
N PHE A 201 -11.04 7.27 13.59
CA PHE A 201 -11.33 5.93 13.05
C PHE A 201 -11.62 5.88 11.54
N LYS A 202 -12.30 6.90 11.00
CA LYS A 202 -12.60 7.03 9.55
C LYS A 202 -11.44 7.48 8.66
N TRP A 203 -10.27 7.81 9.21
CA TRP A 203 -9.12 8.25 8.42
C TRP A 203 -8.57 7.09 7.59
N ILE A 204 -8.11 7.40 6.37
CA ILE A 204 -7.62 6.41 5.41
C ILE A 204 -6.14 6.15 5.71
N THR A 205 -5.77 4.87 5.81
CA THR A 205 -4.45 4.43 6.31
C THR A 205 -3.72 3.48 5.37
N ALA A 206 -4.36 2.97 4.31
CA ALA A 206 -3.71 2.17 3.28
C ALA A 206 -4.66 1.94 2.10
N GLY A 207 -4.12 1.44 0.98
CA GLY A 207 -4.92 1.01 -0.16
C GLY A 207 -4.13 0.15 -1.12
N ASP A 208 -4.82 -0.57 -1.99
CA ASP A 208 -4.18 -1.39 -3.03
C ASP A 208 -5.10 -1.52 -4.25
N ILE A 209 -4.50 -1.80 -5.40
CA ILE A 209 -5.19 -2.13 -6.66
C ILE A 209 -4.76 -3.53 -7.08
N SER A 210 -5.73 -4.39 -7.38
CA SER A 210 -5.41 -5.76 -7.82
C SER A 210 -4.53 -5.77 -9.06
N LYS A 211 -3.72 -6.82 -9.23
CA LYS A 211 -2.73 -6.95 -10.32
C LYS A 211 -3.32 -6.77 -11.73
N ASP A 212 -4.59 -7.14 -11.93
CA ASP A 212 -5.32 -6.96 -13.18
C ASP A 212 -5.92 -5.55 -13.35
N GLY A 213 -5.85 -4.71 -12.32
CA GLY A 213 -6.36 -3.35 -12.26
C GLY A 213 -7.85 -3.25 -11.95
N GLN A 214 -8.55 -4.37 -11.76
CA GLN A 214 -10.02 -4.38 -11.74
C GLN A 214 -10.64 -4.15 -10.36
N GLN A 215 -9.87 -4.29 -9.29
CA GLN A 215 -10.35 -4.17 -7.92
C GLN A 215 -9.52 -3.15 -7.15
N ILE A 216 -10.17 -2.47 -6.21
CA ILE A 216 -9.58 -1.39 -5.43
C ILE A 216 -9.95 -1.60 -3.98
N LEU A 217 -8.96 -1.48 -3.09
CA LEU A 217 -9.14 -1.43 -1.64
C LEU A 217 -8.70 -0.07 -1.12
N LEU A 218 -9.48 0.48 -0.18
CA LEU A 218 -9.02 1.51 0.74
C LEU A 218 -9.32 1.04 2.16
N LYS A 219 -8.38 1.25 3.07
CA LYS A 219 -8.52 0.92 4.48
C LYS A 219 -8.63 2.20 5.29
N SER A 220 -9.53 2.20 6.27
CA SER A 220 -9.45 3.08 7.44
C SER A 220 -9.08 2.29 8.67
N TYR A 221 -8.83 2.96 9.80
CA TYR A 221 -8.56 2.26 11.06
C TYR A 221 -9.66 1.25 11.44
N ASP A 222 -10.91 1.47 11.04
CA ASP A 222 -12.06 0.64 11.40
C ASP A 222 -12.79 -0.06 10.25
N LYS A 223 -12.48 0.22 8.98
CA LYS A 223 -13.19 -0.33 7.81
C LYS A 223 -12.29 -0.65 6.63
N VAL A 224 -12.75 -1.55 5.77
CA VAL A 224 -12.20 -1.80 4.44
C VAL A 224 -13.25 -1.49 3.40
N TYR A 225 -12.94 -0.55 2.51
CA TYR A 225 -13.77 -0.13 1.38
C TYR A 225 -13.28 -0.79 0.10
N TYR A 226 -14.22 -1.26 -0.70
CA TYR A 226 -13.95 -2.03 -1.92
C TYR A 226 -14.74 -1.50 -3.10
N TRP A 227 -14.09 -1.48 -4.25
CA TRP A 227 -14.71 -1.19 -5.53
C TRP A 227 -14.27 -2.19 -6.60
N ARG A 228 -15.17 -2.44 -7.55
CA ARG A 228 -14.82 -2.98 -8.87
C ARG A 228 -14.78 -1.85 -9.89
N ARG A 229 -13.70 -1.78 -10.65
CA ARG A 229 -13.55 -0.88 -11.79
C ARG A 229 -14.55 -1.31 -12.87
N GLN A 230 -15.31 -0.35 -13.41
CA GLN A 230 -16.19 -0.59 -14.55
C GLN A 230 -15.41 -0.21 -15.82
N HIS A 231 -15.24 -1.17 -16.71
CA HIS A 231 -14.45 -0.98 -17.93
C HIS A 231 -13.00 -0.51 -17.59
N ASN A 232 -12.40 0.32 -18.46
CA ASN A 232 -11.05 0.88 -18.27
C ASN A 232 -11.10 2.34 -17.77
N GLU A 233 -12.08 2.68 -16.94
CA GLU A 233 -12.18 4.03 -16.38
C GLU A 233 -11.01 4.33 -15.42
N PRO A 234 -10.72 5.62 -15.17
CA PRO A 234 -9.75 6.00 -14.16
C PRO A 234 -10.16 5.57 -12.74
N ILE A 235 -9.19 5.15 -11.93
CA ILE A 235 -9.40 4.74 -10.54
C ILE A 235 -10.15 5.79 -9.71
N TRP A 236 -9.82 7.07 -9.88
CA TRP A 236 -10.47 8.15 -9.14
C TRP A 236 -11.95 8.34 -9.51
N GLU A 237 -12.39 7.96 -10.72
CA GLU A 237 -13.82 7.93 -11.09
C GLU A 237 -14.51 6.73 -10.43
N THR A 238 -13.83 5.59 -10.37
CA THR A 238 -14.34 4.40 -9.68
C THR A 238 -14.61 4.68 -8.21
N MET A 239 -13.68 5.33 -7.52
CA MET A 239 -13.75 5.59 -6.07
C MET A 239 -14.78 6.65 -5.67
N ILE A 240 -15.29 7.48 -6.60
CA ILE A 240 -16.38 8.43 -6.31
C ILE A 240 -17.70 7.71 -6.06
N ARG A 241 -17.87 6.50 -6.62
CA ARG A 241 -19.06 5.69 -6.38
C ARG A 241 -19.07 5.13 -4.97
N LYS A 242 -20.25 4.77 -4.48
CA LYS A 242 -20.41 4.15 -3.16
C LYS A 242 -19.60 2.84 -3.09
N PRO A 243 -18.67 2.68 -2.12
CA PRO A 243 -17.97 1.43 -1.92
C PRO A 243 -18.90 0.33 -1.40
N GLN A 244 -18.48 -0.91 -1.62
CA GLN A 244 -18.86 -2.02 -0.74
C GLN A 244 -17.92 -2.03 0.48
N GLU A 245 -18.44 -2.31 1.67
CA GLU A 245 -17.61 -2.58 2.84
C GLU A 245 -17.30 -4.08 2.91
N LEU A 246 -16.04 -4.43 3.15
CA LEU A 246 -15.59 -5.81 3.32
C LEU A 246 -15.28 -6.14 4.78
N ASN A 247 -15.11 -7.43 5.06
CA ASN A 247 -14.79 -7.94 6.38
C ASN A 247 -13.44 -7.39 6.85
N TYR A 248 -13.40 -6.92 8.08
CA TYR A 248 -12.17 -6.40 8.66
C TYR A 248 -12.23 -6.53 10.17
N LYS A 249 -11.20 -7.15 10.74
CA LYS A 249 -10.98 -7.12 12.18
C LYS A 249 -10.08 -5.95 12.49
N VAL A 250 -10.63 -4.99 13.24
CA VAL A 250 -9.89 -3.81 13.70
C VAL A 250 -8.59 -4.22 14.38
N GLU A 251 -7.51 -3.68 13.87
CA GLU A 251 -6.15 -3.87 14.38
C GLU A 251 -5.73 -2.63 15.20
N LYS A 252 -4.80 -2.82 16.14
CA LYS A 252 -4.15 -1.68 16.78
C LYS A 252 -3.21 -1.07 15.73
N GLN A 253 -3.46 0.17 15.31
CA GLN A 253 -2.67 0.81 14.25
C GLN A 253 -2.66 -0.03 12.96
N GLY A 254 -3.86 -0.37 12.48
CA GLY A 254 -4.02 -1.09 11.22
C GLY A 254 -3.75 -0.19 10.03
N GLU A 255 -2.54 -0.27 9.48
CA GLU A 255 -2.05 0.59 8.39
C GLU A 255 -1.50 -0.22 7.21
N ALA A 256 -1.79 -1.53 7.15
CA ALA A 256 -1.43 -2.36 6.00
C ALA A 256 -2.65 -3.06 5.39
N ILE A 257 -2.82 -2.95 4.08
CA ILE A 257 -3.72 -3.78 3.27
C ILE A 257 -3.12 -4.06 1.89
N GLY A 258 -3.27 -5.28 1.40
CA GLY A 258 -2.82 -5.64 0.05
C GLY A 258 -3.51 -6.88 -0.48
N PHE A 259 -3.81 -6.89 -1.78
CA PHE A 259 -4.40 -8.04 -2.47
C PHE A 259 -3.45 -9.23 -2.51
N GLN A 260 -4.03 -10.41 -2.54
CA GLN A 260 -3.34 -11.60 -3.04
C GLN A 260 -2.96 -11.46 -4.52
N PRO A 261 -1.90 -12.14 -4.98
CA PRO A 261 -1.48 -12.09 -6.38
C PRO A 261 -2.55 -12.41 -7.42
N ASP A 262 -3.54 -13.25 -7.07
CA ASP A 262 -4.64 -13.66 -7.97
C ASP A 262 -5.92 -12.82 -7.77
N GLY A 263 -5.89 -11.85 -6.86
CA GLY A 263 -7.00 -10.95 -6.57
C GLY A 263 -8.21 -11.62 -5.92
N LYS A 264 -8.08 -12.85 -5.38
CA LYS A 264 -9.19 -13.58 -4.72
C LYS A 264 -9.29 -13.36 -3.22
N GLY A 265 -8.30 -12.72 -2.63
CA GLY A 265 -8.30 -12.31 -1.24
C GLY A 265 -7.40 -11.11 -1.01
N TYR A 266 -7.32 -10.67 0.23
CA TYR A 266 -6.42 -9.62 0.69
C TYR A 266 -5.88 -9.94 2.08
N TYR A 267 -4.76 -9.32 2.41
CA TYR A 267 -4.14 -9.39 3.72
C TYR A 267 -4.22 -8.06 4.43
N THR A 268 -4.28 -8.11 5.76
CA THR A 268 -3.98 -6.99 6.64
C THR A 268 -2.95 -7.39 7.68
N THR A 269 -2.20 -6.40 8.15
CA THR A 269 -1.34 -6.50 9.33
C THR A 269 -1.28 -5.11 9.97
N SER A 270 -0.57 -4.99 11.08
CA SER A 270 -0.47 -3.75 11.85
C SER A 270 0.91 -3.54 12.44
N GLU A 271 1.16 -2.33 12.95
CA GLU A 271 2.27 -2.08 13.85
C GLU A 271 2.23 -3.05 15.05
N GLY A 272 3.41 -3.30 15.61
CA GLY A 272 3.65 -4.18 16.74
C GLY A 272 4.65 -5.28 16.44
N VAL A 273 5.43 -5.63 17.47
CA VAL A 273 6.33 -6.78 17.42
C VAL A 273 5.51 -8.07 17.26
N PHE A 274 5.84 -8.86 16.24
CA PHE A 274 5.17 -10.12 15.89
C PHE A 274 3.66 -9.97 15.58
N SER A 275 3.28 -8.87 14.92
CA SER A 275 1.89 -8.62 14.55
C SER A 275 1.27 -9.75 13.71
N PRO A 276 -0.01 -10.07 13.95
CA PRO A 276 -0.73 -11.08 13.18
C PRO A 276 -0.97 -10.61 11.74
N ILE A 277 -0.90 -11.55 10.81
CA ILE A 277 -1.34 -11.36 9.43
C ILE A 277 -2.71 -12.02 9.29
N TYR A 278 -3.70 -11.24 8.87
CA TYR A 278 -5.05 -11.73 8.60
C TYR A 278 -5.28 -11.86 7.11
N HIS A 279 -5.94 -12.93 6.72
CA HIS A 279 -6.45 -13.14 5.37
C HIS A 279 -7.97 -13.05 5.33
N TYR A 280 -8.47 -12.48 4.23
CA TYR A 280 -9.89 -12.36 3.92
C TYR A 280 -10.12 -12.65 2.44
N ASP A 281 -11.21 -13.35 2.12
CA ASP A 281 -11.65 -13.53 0.73
C ASP A 281 -12.31 -12.25 0.19
N VAL A 282 -12.10 -11.94 -1.09
CA VAL A 282 -12.93 -10.93 -1.78
C VAL A 282 -14.22 -11.54 -2.30
N PRO A 283 -15.30 -10.75 -2.48
CA PRO A 283 -16.52 -11.24 -3.11
C PRO A 283 -16.25 -11.69 -4.56
N ASN A 284 -16.93 -12.78 -4.98
CA ASN A 284 -16.92 -13.26 -6.38
C ASN A 284 -17.61 -12.30 -7.35
#